data_AF-A0A937UKJ7-F1
#
_entry.id   AF-A0A937UKJ7-F1
#
_cell.length_a   1.000
_cell.length_b   1.000
_cell.length_c   1.000
_cell.angle_alpha   90.00
_cell.angle_beta   90.00
_cell.angle_gamma   90.00
#
_symmetry.space_group_name_H-M   'P 1'
#
loop_
_entity.id
_entity.type
_entity.pdbx_description
1 polymer ?
#
loop_
_entity_poly.entity_id
_entity_poly.type
_entity_poly.pdbx_seq_one_letter_code
_entity_poly.pdbx_strand_id
1 'polypeptide(L)'
;MSKGERSRIRKLAAALRHAFTLKGPHGALTDADRELLRRLALGIVVRRMGMPAVLFLQSVRPLSYVGSQALTFLRPFLADFVKRTDYERLTTILERREGVGALLSAVEAALAEKQGAGQ
;
A
#
# COMPACT_ATOMS: atom_id res chain seq x y z
N MET A 1 10.61 31.07 -26.90
CA MET A 1 10.64 29.59 -26.78
C MET A 1 10.94 28.97 -28.14
N SER A 2 12.08 28.29 -28.26
CA SER A 2 12.59 27.72 -29.51
C SER A 2 11.97 26.33 -29.82
N LYS A 3 11.92 25.95 -31.10
CA LYS A 3 11.38 24.66 -31.60
C LYS A 3 12.05 23.45 -30.93
N GLY A 4 13.30 23.60 -30.50
CA GLY A 4 14.07 22.58 -29.77
C GLY A 4 13.61 22.34 -28.32
N GLU A 5 13.18 23.38 -27.60
CA GLU A 5 12.68 23.26 -26.22
C GLU A 5 11.35 22.48 -26.17
N ARG A 6 10.46 22.72 -27.14
CA ARG A 6 9.17 22.01 -27.23
C ARG A 6 9.35 20.51 -27.49
N SER A 7 10.37 20.12 -28.25
CA SER A 7 10.68 18.70 -28.53
C SER A 7 11.20 17.98 -27.29
N ARG A 8 12.08 18.62 -26.51
CA ARG A 8 12.60 18.09 -25.25
C ARG A 8 11.50 17.90 -24.21
N ILE A 9 10.60 18.87 -24.06
CA ILE A 9 9.46 18.78 -23.14
C ILE A 9 8.53 17.63 -23.52
N ARG A 10 8.25 17.43 -24.81
CA ARG A 10 7.40 16.33 -25.28
C ARG A 10 8.06 14.96 -25.08
N LYS A 11 9.37 14.83 -25.29
CA LYS A 11 10.13 13.61 -24.99
C LYS A 11 10.16 13.31 -23.50
N LEU A 12 10.34 14.34 -22.66
CA LEU A 12 10.31 14.19 -21.21
C LEU A 12 8.91 13.80 -20.69
N ALA A 13 7.86 14.45 -21.21
CA ALA A 13 6.48 14.10 -20.88
C ALA A 13 6.11 12.69 -21.35
N ALA A 14 6.61 12.26 -22.52
CA ALA A 14 6.44 10.88 -22.99
C ALA A 14 7.20 9.89 -22.11
N ALA A 15 8.46 10.16 -21.76
CA ALA A 15 9.26 9.32 -20.88
C ALA A 15 8.64 9.19 -19.47
N LEU A 16 8.11 10.28 -18.92
CA LEU A 16 7.34 10.26 -17.68
C LEU A 16 6.08 9.40 -17.85
N ARG A 17 5.28 9.62 -18.90
CA ARG A 17 4.09 8.79 -19.17
C ARG A 17 4.42 7.30 -19.25
N HIS A 18 5.50 6.92 -19.94
CA HIS A 18 5.97 5.55 -20.05
C HIS A 18 6.48 4.98 -18.72
N ALA A 19 7.22 5.76 -17.92
CA ALA A 19 7.65 5.36 -16.58
C ALA A 19 6.46 5.09 -15.64
N PHE A 20 5.34 5.80 -15.80
CA PHE A 20 4.10 5.57 -15.06
C PHE A 20 3.21 4.44 -15.64
N THR A 21 3.49 3.93 -16.85
CA THR A 21 2.71 2.83 -17.48
C THR A 21 3.37 1.47 -17.41
N LEU A 22 4.61 1.37 -16.93
CA LEU A 22 5.20 0.08 -16.59
C LEU A 22 4.38 -0.52 -15.45
N LYS A 23 3.51 -1.48 -15.78
CA LYS A 23 3.02 -2.49 -14.84
C LYS A 23 4.22 -2.89 -13.99
N GLY A 24 4.17 -2.55 -12.69
CA GLY A 24 5.27 -2.89 -11.79
C GLY A 24 5.61 -4.38 -11.92
N PRO A 25 6.87 -4.78 -11.68
CA PRO A 25 7.39 -6.13 -11.92
C PRO A 25 6.68 -7.26 -11.14
N HIS A 26 5.68 -6.92 -10.32
CA HIS A 26 4.94 -7.83 -9.46
C HIS A 26 3.47 -7.84 -9.94
N GLY A 27 3.12 -8.80 -10.80
CA GLY A 27 1.75 -9.01 -11.31
C GLY A 27 0.70 -9.17 -10.18
N ALA A 28 -0.60 -9.11 -10.48
CA ALA A 28 -1.75 -8.95 -9.56
C ALA A 28 -1.68 -9.65 -8.17
N LEU A 29 -2.31 -9.06 -7.14
CA LEU A 29 -2.28 -9.58 -5.77
C LEU A 29 -2.94 -10.96 -5.74
N THR A 30 -2.21 -11.92 -5.19
CA THR A 30 -2.69 -13.31 -5.01
C THR A 30 -3.65 -13.40 -3.84
N ASP A 31 -4.40 -14.50 -3.74
CA ASP A 31 -5.29 -14.74 -2.60
C ASP A 31 -4.53 -14.85 -1.28
N ALA A 32 -3.31 -15.40 -1.31
CA ALA A 32 -2.43 -15.43 -0.16
C ALA A 32 -2.02 -14.02 0.30
N ASP A 33 -1.76 -13.10 -0.64
CA ASP A 33 -1.46 -11.70 -0.32
C ASP A 33 -2.67 -11.03 0.35
N ARG A 34 -3.87 -11.28 -0.16
CA ARG A 34 -5.12 -10.73 0.39
C ARG A 34 -5.39 -11.25 1.80
N GLU A 35 -5.16 -12.54 2.04
CA GLU A 35 -5.30 -13.13 3.38
C GLU A 35 -4.28 -12.54 4.36
N LEU A 36 -3.05 -12.31 3.91
CA LEU A 36 -2.03 -11.69 4.76
C LEU A 36 -2.39 -10.24 5.13
N LEU A 37 -2.89 -9.47 4.16
CA LEU A 37 -3.41 -8.12 4.40
C LEU A 37 -4.61 -8.12 5.35
N ARG A 38 -5.52 -9.10 5.23
CA ARG A 38 -6.67 -9.26 6.13
C ARG A 38 -6.23 -9.53 7.57
N ARG A 39 -5.26 -10.42 7.78
CA ARG A 39 -4.70 -10.70 9.12
C ARG A 39 -4.07 -9.45 9.75
N LEU A 40 -3.30 -8.70 8.96
CA LEU A 40 -2.73 -7.44 9.41
C LEU A 40 -3.83 -6.43 9.79
N ALA A 41 -4.84 -6.27 8.94
CA ALA A 41 -5.98 -5.38 9.19
C ALA A 41 -6.73 -5.73 10.49
N LEU A 42 -6.99 -7.02 10.73
CA LEU A 42 -7.58 -7.49 11.99
C LEU A 42 -6.70 -7.14 13.19
N GLY A 43 -5.38 -7.32 13.06
CA GLY A 43 -4.43 -6.91 14.09
C GLY A 43 -4.57 -5.41 14.42
N ILE A 44 -4.58 -4.55 13.41
CA ILE A 44 -4.75 -3.11 13.58
C ILE A 44 -6.07 -2.79 14.29
N VAL A 45 -7.18 -3.39 13.86
CA VAL A 45 -8.52 -3.11 14.40
C VAL A 45 -8.71 -3.61 15.84
N VAL A 46 -8.17 -4.79 16.17
CA VAL A 46 -8.21 -5.34 17.54
C VAL A 46 -7.49 -4.41 18.53
N ARG A 47 -6.40 -3.77 18.11
CA ARG A 47 -5.65 -2.77 18.90
C ARG A 47 -6.30 -1.39 18.95
N ARG A 48 -7.52 -1.23 18.42
CA ARG A 48 -8.23 0.06 18.30
C ARG A 48 -7.47 1.10 17.44
N MET A 49 -6.63 0.63 16.51
CA MET A 49 -5.84 1.48 15.60
C MET A 49 -6.46 1.62 14.21
N GLY A 50 -7.68 1.12 13.97
CA GLY A 50 -8.30 1.13 12.64
C GLY A 50 -8.49 2.53 12.05
N MET A 51 -9.07 3.48 12.80
CA MET A 51 -9.28 4.85 12.31
C MET A 51 -7.95 5.60 12.06
N PRO A 52 -6.96 5.58 12.97
CA PRO A 52 -5.62 6.12 12.69
C PRO A 52 -4.97 5.49 11.44
N ALA A 53 -5.10 4.18 11.25
CA ALA A 53 -4.53 3.48 10.10
C ALA A 53 -5.21 3.88 8.79
N VAL A 54 -6.54 4.03 8.77
CA VAL A 54 -7.28 4.51 7.60
C VAL A 54 -6.78 5.90 7.19
N LEU A 55 -6.69 6.84 8.13
CA LEU A 55 -6.22 8.21 7.85
C LEU A 55 -4.79 8.22 7.33
N PHE A 56 -3.89 7.43 7.93
CA PHE A 56 -2.52 7.30 7.47
C PHE A 56 -2.43 6.69 6.06
N LEU A 57 -3.14 5.59 5.81
CA LEU A 57 -3.09 4.90 4.52
C LEU A 57 -3.71 5.75 3.39
N GLN A 58 -4.75 6.53 3.70
CA GLN A 58 -5.32 7.50 2.76
C GLN A 58 -4.33 8.64 2.45
N SER A 59 -3.58 9.13 3.44
CA SER A 59 -2.62 10.23 3.23
C SER A 59 -1.39 9.81 2.41
N VAL A 60 -0.96 8.55 2.50
CA VAL A 60 0.19 8.02 1.74
C VAL A 60 -0.18 7.36 0.41
N ARG A 61 -1.48 7.19 0.11
CA ARG A 61 -1.99 6.66 -1.17
C ARG A 61 -1.42 7.34 -2.43
N PRO A 62 -1.29 8.68 -2.52
CA PRO A 62 -0.68 9.33 -3.68
C PRO A 62 0.83 9.12 -3.78
N LEU A 63 1.48 8.68 -2.71
CA LEU A 63 2.92 8.43 -2.61
C LEU A 63 3.25 6.93 -2.70
N SER A 64 2.54 6.14 -3.51
CA SER A 64 2.74 4.68 -3.65
C SER A 64 4.18 4.26 -4.07
N TYR A 65 5.08 5.21 -4.33
CA TYR A 65 6.52 4.99 -4.50
C TYR A 65 7.32 4.93 -3.17
N VAL A 66 6.72 5.32 -2.04
CA VAL A 66 7.32 5.36 -0.68
C VAL A 66 6.95 4.12 0.14
N GLY A 67 6.48 3.04 -0.52
CA GLY A 67 6.09 1.79 0.15
C GLY A 67 7.23 1.11 0.91
N SER A 68 8.47 1.20 0.40
CA SER A 68 9.65 0.57 1.02
C SER A 68 10.08 1.22 2.35
N GLN A 69 9.77 2.50 2.57
CA GLN A 69 10.10 3.22 3.81
C GLN A 69 8.96 3.20 4.84
N ALA A 70 7.71 3.04 4.39
CA ALA A 70 6.54 2.95 5.26
C ALA A 70 6.61 1.73 6.22
N LEU A 71 7.19 0.62 5.77
CA LEU A 71 7.32 -0.58 6.60
C LEU A 71 8.45 -0.55 7.62
N THR A 72 9.49 0.24 7.38
CA THR A 72 10.51 0.55 8.39
C THR A 72 9.87 1.32 9.55
N PHE A 73 8.94 2.24 9.24
CA PHE A 73 8.15 2.95 10.25
C PHE A 73 7.13 2.04 10.96
N LEU A 74 6.52 1.08 10.24
CA LEU A 74 5.54 0.16 10.81
C LEU A 74 6.16 -1.01 11.60
N ARG A 75 7.48 -1.22 11.50
CA ARG A 75 8.22 -2.31 12.16
C ARG A 75 7.94 -2.48 13.66
N PRO A 76 7.93 -1.43 14.52
CA PRO A 76 7.59 -1.56 15.93
C PRO A 76 6.17 -2.08 16.19
N PHE A 77 5.25 -1.93 15.23
CA PHE A 77 3.86 -2.40 15.37
C PHE A 77 3.64 -3.81 14.79
N LEU A 78 4.59 -4.31 13.99
CA LEU A 78 4.53 -5.60 13.30
C LEU A 78 5.37 -6.68 13.99
N ALA A 79 6.35 -6.29 14.81
CA ALA A 79 7.33 -7.18 15.42
C ALA A 79 6.71 -8.34 16.24
N ASP A 80 5.57 -8.09 16.91
CA ASP A 80 4.90 -9.11 17.74
C ASP A 80 3.85 -9.94 16.98
N PHE A 81 3.50 -9.57 15.73
CA PHE A 81 2.30 -10.10 15.05
C PHE A 81 2.56 -10.75 13.69
N VAL A 82 3.77 -10.59 13.14
CA VAL A 82 4.10 -10.99 11.79
C VAL A 82 5.38 -11.82 11.82
N LYS A 83 5.31 -13.10 11.42
CA LYS A 83 6.51 -13.93 11.26
C LYS A 83 7.47 -13.23 10.28
N ARG A 84 8.78 -13.41 10.42
CA ARG A 84 9.77 -12.72 9.56
C ARG A 84 9.48 -12.88 8.05
N THR A 85 8.99 -14.05 7.63
CA THR A 85 8.54 -14.34 6.26
C THR A 85 7.33 -13.53 5.81
N ASP A 86 6.39 -13.31 6.72
CA ASP A 86 5.18 -12.52 6.47
C ASP A 86 5.52 -11.02 6.36
N TYR A 87 6.57 -10.56 7.07
CA TYR A 87 7.04 -9.18 7.00
C TYR A 87 7.66 -8.87 5.63
N GLU A 88 8.55 -9.74 5.15
CA GLU A 88 9.16 -9.61 3.82
C GLU A 88 8.09 -9.63 2.72
N ARG A 89 7.09 -10.51 2.85
CA ARG A 89 5.98 -10.58 1.89
C ARG A 89 5.10 -9.33 1.94
N LEU A 90 4.79 -8.80 3.12
CA LEU A 90 4.08 -7.52 3.26
C LEU A 90 4.84 -6.36 2.63
N THR A 91 6.18 -6.36 2.71
CA THR A 91 7.04 -5.41 1.98
C THR A 91 6.82 -5.49 0.48
N THR A 92 6.96 -6.67 -0.09
CA THR A 92 6.71 -6.85 -1.52
C THR A 92 5.29 -6.47 -1.92
N ILE A 93 4.29 -6.72 -1.06
CA ILE A 93 2.91 -6.32 -1.31
C ILE A 93 2.77 -4.79 -1.32
N LEU A 94 3.30 -4.09 -0.31
CA LEU A 94 3.12 -2.66 -0.13
C LEU A 94 3.98 -1.79 -1.06
N GLU A 95 5.04 -2.35 -1.65
CA GLU A 95 5.80 -1.73 -2.75
C GLU A 95 5.02 -1.68 -4.07
N ARG A 96 3.93 -2.45 -4.19
CA ARG A 96 3.09 -2.46 -5.38
C ARG A 96 2.15 -1.26 -5.37
N ARG A 97 1.86 -0.75 -6.58
CA ARG A 97 0.94 0.38 -6.79
C ARG A 97 -0.42 0.20 -6.11
N GLU A 98 -0.93 -1.02 -6.09
CA GLU A 98 -2.22 -1.38 -5.50
C GLU A 98 -2.12 -1.86 -4.04
N GLY A 99 -0.92 -2.08 -3.50
CA GLY A 99 -0.71 -2.71 -2.19
C GLY A 99 -1.27 -1.89 -1.02
N VAL A 100 -0.91 -0.60 -0.95
CA VAL A 100 -1.44 0.33 0.06
C VAL A 100 -2.96 0.45 -0.06
N GLY A 101 -3.47 0.51 -1.29
CA GLY A 101 -4.91 0.53 -1.54
C GLY A 101 -5.62 -0.72 -1.04
N ALA A 102 -5.02 -1.89 -1.26
CA ALA A 102 -5.55 -3.17 -0.80
C ALA A 102 -5.52 -3.28 0.74
N LEU A 103 -4.45 -2.79 1.39
CA LEU A 103 -4.40 -2.73 2.86
C LEU A 103 -5.46 -1.81 3.43
N LEU A 104 -5.66 -0.62 2.85
CA LEU A 104 -6.71 0.32 3.26
C LEU A 104 -8.08 -0.35 3.22
N SER A 105 -8.43 -0.97 2.08
CA SER A 105 -9.71 -1.67 1.94
C SER A 105 -9.86 -2.83 2.92
N ALA A 106 -8.78 -3.55 3.23
CA ALA A 106 -8.81 -4.60 4.25
C ALA A 106 -9.07 -4.04 5.67
N VAL A 107 -8.49 -2.89 6.02
CA VAL A 107 -8.72 -2.21 7.31
C VAL A 107 -10.16 -1.70 7.41
N GLU A 108 -10.69 -1.09 6.35
CA GLU A 108 -12.08 -0.63 6.28
C GLU A 108 -13.08 -1.79 6.44
N ALA A 109 -12.84 -2.92 5.76
CA ALA A 109 -13.65 -4.13 5.91
C ALA A 109 -13.61 -4.69 7.35
N ALA A 110 -12.42 -4.81 7.95
CA ALA A 110 -12.27 -5.27 9.32
C ALA A 110 -12.94 -4.34 10.35
N LEU A 111 -12.96 -3.03 10.10
CA LEU A 111 -13.70 -2.06 10.92
C LEU A 111 -15.21 -2.28 10.83
N ALA A 112 -15.74 -2.47 9.61
CA ALA A 112 -17.15 -2.73 9.39
C ALA A 112 -17.62 -4.03 10.06
N GLU A 113 -16.82 -5.11 9.95
CA GLU A 113 -17.08 -6.39 10.64
C GLU A 113 -17.18 -6.21 12.17
N LYS A 114 -16.25 -5.45 12.77
CA LYS A 114 -16.26 -5.19 14.22
C LYS A 114 -17.44 -4.34 14.67
N GLN A 115 -17.90 -3.39 13.85
CA GLN A 115 -19.08 -2.56 14.14
C GLN A 115 -20.39 -3.34 13.99
N GLY A 116 -20.44 -4.32 13.08
CA GLY A 116 -21.58 -5.25 12.94
C GLY A 116 -21.64 -6.30 14.05
N ALA A 117 -20.50 -6.76 14.57
CA ALA A 117 -20.43 -7.73 15.66
C ALA A 117 -20.69 -7.13 17.07
N GLY A 118 -20.80 -5.80 17.17
CA GLY A 118 -21.10 -5.08 18.40
C GLY A 118 -22.56 -4.63 18.54
N GLN A 119 -23.45 -5.10 17.65
CA GLN A 119 -24.90 -4.89 17.69
C GLN A 119 -25.62 -6.15 18.16
#